data_AF-A0A5Q0UHU7-F1
#
_entry.id   AF-A0A5Q0UHU7-F1
#
_cell.length_a   1.000
_cell.length_b   1.000
_cell.length_c   1.000
_cell.angle_alpha   90.00
_cell.angle_beta   90.00
_cell.angle_gamma   90.00
#
_symmetry.space_group_name_H-M   'P 1'
#
loop_
_entity.id
_entity.type
_entity.pdbx_description
1 polymer ?
#
loop_
_entity_poly.entity_id
_entity_poly.type
_entity_poly.pdbx_seq_one_letter_code
_entity_poly.pdbx_strand_id
1 'polypeptide(L)'
;MRLGLLAVVAVALLAGCGGLVGTSTETTVTPAPVPEPPATESTGSAIAPGVGGARIVDADRLARAHRAAIRERSYVWQEHQRASPVGTNESERVDTRLWVEHERRYRYELSTSWRPVNTSGYTEGETRYRRDVSRAGFTYSTAVATNATARYGHQPEVAISRYLAIGSATVAATTVDGKRYYRITGSADTLPVTGEISNYSVEALVAPSGFVRSLSVSYEDVIGSNRERIDYRYRYSAVGETTVQPPEWVRTRWSENVTTATATPTAG
;
A
#
# COMPACT_ATOMS: atom_id res chain seq x y z
N MET A 1 14.38 -33.28 -1.69
CA MET A 1 15.35 -33.57 -0.61
C MET A 1 14.64 -33.28 0.71
N ARG A 2 14.16 -34.35 1.36
CA ARG A 2 14.59 -34.84 2.68
C ARG A 2 14.15 -33.92 3.84
N LEU A 3 12.97 -34.26 4.36
CA LEU A 3 12.46 -33.95 5.69
C LEU A 3 13.31 -34.60 6.79
N GLY A 4 13.27 -33.98 7.97
CA GLY A 4 13.65 -34.54 9.28
C GLY A 4 14.91 -33.87 9.86
N LEU A 5 14.98 -33.50 11.14
CA LEU A 5 14.38 -34.20 12.28
C LEU A 5 14.64 -33.45 13.63
N LEU A 6 13.60 -33.40 14.51
CA LEU A 6 13.61 -33.54 16.01
C LEU A 6 14.27 -32.47 16.93
N ALA A 7 13.85 -32.20 18.18
CA ALA A 7 12.70 -32.59 19.01
C ALA A 7 12.66 -31.75 20.32
N VAL A 8 11.44 -31.52 20.83
CA VAL A 8 10.94 -31.81 22.20
C VAL A 8 11.67 -31.24 23.43
N VAL A 9 10.93 -30.46 24.22
CA VAL A 9 10.70 -30.78 25.65
C VAL A 9 9.24 -30.48 26.00
N ALA A 10 8.54 -31.53 26.43
CA ALA A 10 7.24 -31.48 27.10
C ALA A 10 7.46 -31.66 28.60
N VAL A 11 6.80 -30.85 29.43
CA VAL A 11 6.46 -31.21 30.81
C VAL A 11 5.04 -30.75 31.05
N ALA A 12 4.11 -31.70 31.01
CA ALA A 12 2.85 -31.63 31.71
C ALA A 12 3.12 -31.81 33.20
N LEU A 13 2.27 -31.24 34.06
CA LEU A 13 1.45 -31.99 35.02
C LEU A 13 0.73 -31.07 36.03
N LEU A 14 -0.56 -31.36 36.20
CA LEU A 14 -1.32 -31.40 37.47
C LEU A 14 -1.68 -30.09 38.20
N ALA A 15 -2.95 -29.71 38.09
CA ALA A 15 -3.88 -29.45 39.21
C ALA A 15 -5.25 -29.14 38.60
N GLY A 16 -6.38 -29.77 38.93
CA GLY A 16 -6.81 -30.22 40.25
C GLY A 16 -8.01 -29.35 40.65
N CYS A 17 -9.22 -29.72 40.21
CA CYS A 17 -10.46 -29.17 40.77
C CYS A 17 -10.60 -29.63 42.22
N GLY A 18 -10.72 -28.68 43.14
CA GLY A 18 -11.03 -28.94 44.55
C GLY A 18 -11.57 -27.66 45.18
N GLY A 19 -12.88 -27.60 45.39
CA GLY A 19 -13.52 -26.55 46.18
C GLY A 19 -13.27 -26.77 47.67
N LEU A 20 -13.10 -25.68 48.41
CA LEU A 20 -13.18 -25.62 49.88
C LEU A 20 -13.61 -24.21 50.29
N VAL A 21 -14.65 -24.15 51.12
CA VAL A 21 -15.22 -22.96 51.75
C VAL A 21 -14.33 -22.56 52.93
N GLY A 22 -14.05 -21.26 53.07
CA GLY A 22 -13.39 -20.69 54.24
C GLY A 22 -13.64 -19.18 54.34
N THR A 23 -14.53 -18.79 55.26
CA THR A 23 -14.74 -17.41 55.70
C THR A 23 -13.57 -16.95 56.57
N SER A 24 -12.98 -15.77 56.31
CA SER A 24 -12.34 -14.91 57.33
C SER A 24 -11.89 -13.56 56.76
N THR A 25 -12.55 -12.52 57.29
CA THR A 25 -11.98 -11.26 57.83
C THR A 25 -11.21 -10.32 56.89
N GLU A 26 -11.84 -9.20 56.55
CA GLU A 26 -11.21 -8.00 56.00
C GLU A 26 -10.01 -7.57 56.87
N THR A 27 -8.86 -7.45 56.22
CA THR A 27 -7.73 -6.68 56.74
C THR A 27 -7.42 -5.60 55.70
N THR A 28 -7.69 -4.35 56.05
CA THR A 28 -7.34 -3.19 55.23
C THR A 28 -5.82 -3.11 55.13
N VAL A 29 -5.29 -3.37 53.94
CA VAL A 29 -3.88 -3.12 53.61
C VAL A 29 -3.74 -1.75 52.95
N THR A 30 -2.81 -0.94 53.45
CA THR A 30 -2.38 0.27 52.75
C THR A 30 -1.64 -0.17 51.48
N PRO A 31 -2.06 0.24 50.27
CA PRO A 31 -1.37 -0.16 49.07
C PRO A 31 0.06 0.38 49.07
N ALA A 32 1.03 -0.52 48.87
CA ALA A 32 2.41 -0.14 48.59
C ALA A 32 2.45 0.71 47.30
N PRO A 33 3.36 1.69 47.18
CA PRO A 33 3.52 2.46 45.95
C PRO A 33 3.81 1.50 44.79
N VAL A 34 2.90 1.45 43.82
CA VAL A 34 3.10 0.73 42.57
C VAL A 34 4.28 1.40 41.86
N PRO A 35 5.31 0.65 41.42
CA PRO A 35 6.38 1.21 40.60
C PRO A 35 5.76 1.83 39.36
N GLU A 36 5.96 3.13 39.20
CA GLU A 36 5.58 3.82 37.98
C GLU A 36 6.34 3.15 36.83
N PRO A 37 5.65 2.71 35.75
CA PRO A 37 6.33 2.17 34.58
C PRO A 37 7.40 3.18 34.15
N PRO A 38 8.61 2.75 33.78
CA PRO A 38 9.62 3.67 33.29
C PRO A 38 8.98 4.52 32.20
N ALA A 39 9.07 5.85 32.34
CA ALA A 39 8.55 6.78 31.37
C ALA A 39 9.05 6.33 29.99
N THR A 40 8.13 5.85 29.15
CA THR A 40 8.43 5.50 27.77
C THR A 40 9.14 6.70 27.18
N GLU A 41 10.42 6.55 26.86
CA GLU A 41 11.21 7.59 26.21
C GLU A 41 10.35 8.16 25.09
N SER A 42 10.07 9.46 25.18
CA SER A 42 9.22 10.14 24.21
C SER A 42 9.93 10.02 22.87
N THR A 43 9.56 9.00 22.10
CA THR A 43 10.03 8.77 20.74
C THR A 43 9.66 10.04 20.00
N GLY A 44 10.66 10.86 19.64
CA GLY A 44 10.48 12.25 19.19
C GLY A 44 9.15 12.46 18.47
N SER A 45 8.25 13.24 19.11
CA SER A 45 6.81 13.40 18.80
C SER A 45 6.44 12.97 17.38
N ALA A 46 5.61 11.93 17.24
CA ALA A 46 5.16 11.43 15.95
C ALA A 46 4.56 12.58 15.11
N ILE A 47 5.10 12.80 13.91
CA ILE A 47 4.69 13.88 13.01
C ILE A 47 3.63 13.42 11.99
N ALA A 48 3.57 12.11 11.77
CA ALA A 48 2.54 11.39 11.03
C ALA A 48 2.48 9.95 11.57
N PRO A 49 1.42 9.17 11.29
CA PRO A 49 1.37 7.77 11.68
C PRO A 49 2.58 6.98 11.17
N GLY A 50 3.38 6.42 12.07
CA GLY A 50 4.57 5.64 11.73
C GLY A 50 5.83 6.46 11.45
N VAL A 51 5.77 7.79 11.52
CA VAL A 51 6.87 8.71 11.21
C VAL A 51 7.20 9.59 12.42
N GLY A 52 8.46 9.56 12.85
CA GLY A 52 9.01 10.45 13.87
C GLY A 52 9.78 11.62 13.25
N GLY A 53 10.32 12.51 14.09
CA GLY A 53 11.03 13.72 13.60
C GLY A 53 12.23 13.47 12.69
N ALA A 54 12.90 12.32 12.78
CA ALA A 54 14.10 11.98 11.98
C ALA A 54 14.20 10.47 11.65
N ARG A 55 13.07 9.75 11.62
CA ARG A 55 13.06 8.31 11.36
C ARG A 55 11.68 7.82 10.93
N ILE A 56 11.65 6.69 10.23
CA ILE A 56 10.47 5.85 10.16
C ILE A 56 10.45 4.97 11.41
N VAL A 57 9.42 5.13 12.22
CA VAL A 57 9.24 4.37 13.47
C VAL A 57 8.55 3.04 13.17
N ASP A 58 7.55 3.06 12.29
CA ASP A 58 6.74 1.90 11.94
C ASP A 58 6.15 2.08 10.52
N ALA A 59 6.76 1.44 9.53
CA ALA A 59 6.34 1.54 8.13
C ALA A 59 4.96 0.89 7.89
N ASP A 60 4.63 -0.17 8.62
CA ASP A 60 3.32 -0.85 8.51
C ASP A 60 2.20 0.03 9.09
N ARG A 61 2.47 0.77 10.17
CA ARG A 61 1.52 1.75 10.69
C ARG A 61 1.28 2.88 9.70
N LEU A 62 2.31 3.34 8.99
CA LEU A 62 2.16 4.31 7.91
C LEU A 62 1.33 3.74 6.74
N ALA A 63 1.59 2.50 6.34
CA ALA A 63 0.83 1.82 5.29
C ALA A 63 -0.67 1.73 5.61
N ARG A 64 -1.02 1.26 6.81
CA ARG A 64 -2.42 1.20 7.26
C ARG A 64 -3.09 2.57 7.30
N ALA A 65 -2.36 3.60 7.79
CA ALA A 65 -2.86 4.97 7.80
C ALA A 65 -3.09 5.51 6.38
N HIS A 66 -2.21 5.18 5.44
CA HIS A 66 -2.39 5.51 4.03
C HIS A 66 -3.68 4.88 3.47
N ARG A 67 -3.93 3.59 3.70
CA ARG A 67 -5.16 2.92 3.24
C ARG A 67 -6.41 3.56 3.81
N ALA A 68 -6.40 3.91 5.10
CA ALA A 68 -7.51 4.65 5.70
C ALA A 68 -7.69 6.02 5.05
N ALA A 69 -6.59 6.71 4.72
CA ALA A 69 -6.61 8.05 4.15
C ALA A 69 -6.98 8.12 2.65
N ILE A 70 -7.07 6.99 1.94
CA ILE A 70 -7.55 6.93 0.54
C ILE A 70 -8.99 6.40 0.43
N ARG A 71 -9.51 5.80 1.50
CA ARG A 71 -10.89 5.28 1.55
C ARG A 71 -11.89 6.44 1.35
N GLU A 72 -12.95 6.19 0.58
CA GLU A 72 -14.03 7.16 0.32
C GLU A 72 -13.55 8.49 -0.31
N ARG A 73 -12.38 8.51 -0.96
CA ARG A 73 -11.86 9.68 -1.69
C ARG A 73 -11.78 9.40 -3.18
N SER A 74 -11.99 10.43 -3.98
CA SER A 74 -11.68 10.40 -5.40
C SER A 74 -10.20 10.71 -5.62
N TYR A 75 -9.55 10.02 -6.55
CA TYR A 75 -8.14 10.22 -6.91
C TYR A 75 -7.74 9.51 -8.21
N VAL A 76 -6.62 9.93 -8.78
CA VAL A 76 -5.87 9.15 -9.77
C VAL A 76 -4.57 8.67 -9.14
N TRP A 77 -4.36 7.36 -9.14
CA TRP A 77 -3.14 6.70 -8.72
C TRP A 77 -2.40 6.14 -9.94
N GLN A 78 -1.09 6.36 -9.99
CA GLN A 78 -0.20 5.91 -11.05
C GLN A 78 1.01 5.25 -10.43
N GLU A 79 1.33 4.03 -10.86
CA GLU A 79 2.51 3.28 -10.46
C GLU A 79 3.32 2.90 -11.69
N HIS A 80 4.64 3.00 -11.55
CA HIS A 80 5.60 2.57 -12.55
C HIS A 80 6.67 1.72 -11.87
N GLN A 81 6.93 0.55 -12.44
CA GLN A 81 7.99 -0.35 -12.03
C GLN A 81 8.87 -0.64 -13.23
N ARG A 82 10.18 -0.61 -13.03
CA ARG A 82 11.16 -0.94 -14.06
C ARG A 82 12.26 -1.79 -13.45
N ALA A 83 12.57 -2.91 -14.10
CA ALA A 83 13.72 -3.74 -13.81
C ALA A 83 14.63 -3.75 -15.05
N SER A 84 15.92 -3.49 -14.85
CA SER A 84 16.90 -3.41 -15.94
C SER A 84 18.17 -4.17 -15.57
N PRO A 85 18.61 -5.17 -16.34
CA PRO A 85 19.92 -5.78 -16.12
C PRO A 85 21.03 -4.72 -16.17
N VAL A 86 21.95 -4.77 -15.21
CA VAL A 86 23.07 -3.82 -15.17
C VAL A 86 23.98 -4.07 -16.36
N GLY A 87 24.37 -3.00 -17.06
CA GLY A 87 25.24 -3.06 -18.23
C GLY A 87 24.51 -3.33 -19.55
N THR A 88 23.18 -3.38 -19.57
CA THR A 88 22.37 -3.48 -20.79
C THR A 88 21.42 -2.30 -20.97
N ASN A 89 20.86 -2.16 -22.17
CA ASN A 89 19.78 -1.20 -22.47
C ASN A 89 18.38 -1.84 -22.42
N GLU A 90 18.29 -3.08 -21.95
CA GLU A 90 17.03 -3.79 -21.83
C GLU A 90 16.33 -3.40 -20.52
N SER A 91 15.00 -3.39 -20.53
CA SER A 91 14.26 -3.25 -19.28
C SER A 91 12.83 -3.75 -19.39
N GLU A 92 12.41 -4.44 -18.34
CA GLU A 92 11.05 -4.82 -18.09
C GLU A 92 10.30 -3.67 -17.41
N ARG A 93 9.06 -3.41 -17.82
CA ARG A 93 8.23 -2.31 -17.29
C ARG A 93 6.83 -2.77 -16.96
N VAL A 94 6.33 -2.31 -15.82
CA VAL A 94 4.92 -2.40 -15.41
C VAL A 94 4.40 -1.01 -15.15
N ASP A 95 3.31 -0.66 -15.83
CA ASP A 95 2.59 0.58 -15.63
C ASP A 95 1.17 0.29 -15.16
N THR A 96 0.82 0.79 -13.99
CA THR A 96 -0.54 0.70 -13.44
C THR A 96 -1.14 2.09 -13.32
N ARG A 97 -2.40 2.23 -13.73
CA ARG A 97 -3.17 3.46 -13.52
C ARG A 97 -4.57 3.14 -13.02
N LEU A 98 -4.97 3.83 -11.96
CA LEU A 98 -6.26 3.68 -11.31
C LEU A 98 -6.90 5.05 -11.17
N TRP A 99 -8.11 5.21 -11.65
CA TRP A 99 -8.95 6.38 -11.42
C TRP A 99 -10.10 5.95 -10.53
N VAL A 100 -10.27 6.61 -9.40
CA VAL A 100 -11.34 6.37 -8.44
C VAL A 100 -12.16 7.64 -8.33
N GLU A 101 -13.45 7.56 -8.64
CA GLU A 101 -14.41 8.61 -8.31
C GLU A 101 -15.04 8.32 -6.94
N HIS A 102 -15.43 7.07 -6.71
CA HIS A 102 -15.80 6.52 -5.40
C HIS A 102 -15.64 4.99 -5.42
N GLU A 103 -15.92 4.30 -4.30
CA GLU A 103 -15.58 2.88 -4.11
C GLU A 103 -16.16 1.92 -5.18
N ARG A 104 -17.29 2.25 -5.81
CA ARG A 104 -17.94 1.45 -6.86
C ARG A 104 -17.99 2.14 -8.23
N ARG A 105 -17.17 3.17 -8.43
CA ARG A 105 -16.99 3.84 -9.72
C ARG A 105 -15.51 4.15 -9.96
N TYR A 106 -14.85 3.25 -10.69
CA TYR A 106 -13.42 3.33 -10.93
C TYR A 106 -13.00 2.69 -12.24
N ARG A 107 -11.87 3.14 -12.78
CA ARG A 107 -11.21 2.58 -13.97
C ARG A 107 -9.82 2.12 -13.61
N TYR A 108 -9.39 0.99 -14.16
CA TYR A 108 -8.08 0.39 -13.94
C TYR A 108 -7.42 0.09 -15.28
N GLU A 109 -6.13 0.36 -15.38
CA GLU A 109 -5.30 0.00 -16.52
C GLU A 109 -3.97 -0.57 -16.04
N LEU A 110 -3.55 -1.66 -16.68
CA LEU A 110 -2.27 -2.31 -16.48
C LEU A 110 -1.63 -2.54 -17.85
N SER A 111 -0.36 -2.18 -17.98
CA SER A 111 0.46 -2.50 -19.14
C SER A 111 1.80 -3.10 -18.71
N THR A 112 2.29 -4.08 -19.49
CA THR A 112 3.58 -4.74 -19.26
C THR A 112 4.39 -4.78 -20.56
N SER A 113 5.72 -4.69 -20.48
CA SER A 113 6.57 -4.67 -21.68
C SER A 113 6.93 -6.05 -22.25
N TRP A 114 6.92 -7.11 -21.43
CA TRP A 114 7.42 -8.45 -21.80
C TRP A 114 6.34 -9.40 -22.34
N ARG A 115 5.06 -9.03 -22.21
CA ARG A 115 3.91 -9.74 -22.77
C ARG A 115 2.88 -8.71 -23.24
N PRO A 116 2.15 -8.95 -24.34
CA PRO A 116 1.01 -8.10 -24.73
C PRO A 116 -0.20 -8.37 -23.82
N VAL A 117 0.01 -8.46 -22.51
CA VAL A 117 -1.02 -8.62 -21.49
C VAL A 117 -1.28 -7.24 -20.92
N ASN A 118 -2.12 -6.50 -21.64
CA ASN A 118 -2.68 -5.26 -21.12
C ASN A 118 -4.08 -5.58 -20.58
N THR A 119 -4.37 -5.09 -19.39
CA THR A 119 -5.70 -5.22 -18.79
C THR A 119 -6.29 -3.85 -18.65
N SER A 120 -7.55 -3.70 -19.08
CA SER A 120 -8.37 -2.53 -18.77
C SER A 120 -9.63 -2.99 -18.03
N GLY A 121 -10.01 -2.27 -16.99
CA GLY A 121 -11.18 -2.54 -16.18
C GLY A 121 -11.97 -1.27 -15.93
N TYR A 122 -13.28 -1.42 -15.81
CA TYR A 122 -14.20 -0.37 -15.42
C TYR A 122 -15.22 -0.95 -14.47
N THR A 123 -15.53 -0.23 -13.40
CA THR A 123 -16.55 -0.64 -12.43
C THR A 123 -17.56 0.49 -12.31
N GLU A 124 -18.83 0.11 -12.36
CA GLU A 124 -19.97 1.00 -12.15
C GLU A 124 -21.06 0.23 -11.42
N GLY A 125 -21.45 0.73 -10.25
CA GLY A 125 -22.45 0.06 -9.40
C GLY A 125 -21.99 -1.34 -9.00
N GLU A 126 -22.83 -2.34 -9.30
CA GLU A 126 -22.59 -3.74 -8.94
C GLU A 126 -21.80 -4.53 -10.00
N THR A 127 -21.46 -3.91 -11.13
CA THR A 127 -20.77 -4.60 -12.23
C THR A 127 -19.37 -4.08 -12.45
N ARG A 128 -18.43 -5.01 -12.54
CA ARG A 128 -17.08 -4.77 -13.03
C ARG A 128 -16.91 -5.39 -14.40
N TYR A 129 -16.59 -4.55 -15.37
CA TYR A 129 -16.21 -4.91 -16.73
C TYR A 129 -14.69 -5.05 -16.83
N ARG A 130 -14.22 -6.03 -17.58
CA ARG A 130 -12.79 -6.22 -17.86
C ARG A 130 -12.59 -6.54 -19.34
N ARG A 131 -11.54 -5.95 -19.90
CA ARG A 131 -11.01 -6.25 -21.23
C ARG A 131 -9.54 -6.57 -21.09
N ASP A 132 -9.17 -7.78 -21.50
CA ASP A 132 -7.80 -8.25 -21.60
C ASP A 132 -7.36 -8.24 -23.05
N VAL A 133 -6.16 -7.71 -23.28
CA VAL A 133 -5.48 -7.75 -24.57
C VAL A 133 -4.57 -8.97 -24.58
N SER A 134 -4.54 -9.68 -25.70
CA SER A 134 -3.63 -10.78 -25.97
C SER A 134 -3.18 -10.75 -27.43
N ARG A 135 -2.27 -11.67 -27.82
CA ARG A 135 -1.89 -11.84 -29.23
C ARG A 135 -3.08 -12.24 -30.13
N ALA A 136 -4.11 -12.88 -29.56
CA ALA A 136 -5.30 -13.32 -30.29
C ALA A 136 -6.41 -12.25 -30.36
N GLY A 137 -6.14 -11.02 -29.89
CA GLY A 137 -7.12 -9.93 -29.83
C GLY A 137 -7.63 -9.67 -28.41
N PHE A 138 -8.89 -9.28 -28.29
CA PHE A 138 -9.50 -8.84 -27.04
C PHE A 138 -10.44 -9.89 -26.44
N THR A 139 -10.28 -10.16 -25.15
CA THR A 139 -11.25 -10.94 -24.35
C THR A 139 -11.98 -10.01 -23.38
N TYR A 140 -13.29 -10.23 -23.22
CA TYR A 140 -14.16 -9.40 -22.40
C TYR A 140 -14.85 -10.25 -21.35
N SER A 141 -14.95 -9.73 -20.12
CA SER A 141 -15.64 -10.40 -19.03
C SER A 141 -16.32 -9.41 -18.10
N THR A 142 -17.32 -9.89 -17.38
CA THR A 142 -17.96 -9.16 -16.28
C THR A 142 -17.81 -9.94 -14.98
N ALA A 143 -17.92 -9.26 -13.86
CA ALA A 143 -18.00 -9.86 -12.53
C ALA A 143 -18.74 -8.92 -11.57
N VAL A 144 -19.08 -9.43 -10.39
CA VAL A 144 -19.56 -8.62 -9.28
C VAL A 144 -18.51 -7.57 -8.90
N ALA A 145 -18.97 -6.34 -8.67
CA ALA A 145 -18.13 -5.24 -8.26
C ALA A 145 -17.53 -5.48 -6.87
N THR A 146 -16.34 -4.92 -6.68
CA THR A 146 -15.66 -4.89 -5.38
C THR A 146 -15.23 -3.46 -5.15
N ASN A 147 -15.23 -3.02 -3.89
CA ASN A 147 -14.83 -1.68 -3.52
C ASN A 147 -13.37 -1.41 -3.96
N ALA A 148 -13.10 -0.23 -4.52
CA ALA A 148 -11.79 0.16 -5.03
C ALA A 148 -10.68 -0.02 -3.99
N THR A 149 -10.89 0.45 -2.76
CA THR A 149 -9.93 0.32 -1.67
C THR A 149 -9.74 -1.14 -1.25
N ALA A 150 -10.80 -1.94 -1.26
CA ALA A 150 -10.70 -3.38 -0.97
C ALA A 150 -9.85 -4.11 -2.02
N ARG A 151 -10.03 -3.76 -3.30
CA ARG A 151 -9.38 -4.42 -4.43
C ARG A 151 -7.94 -3.98 -4.67
N TYR A 152 -7.66 -2.68 -4.58
CA TYR A 152 -6.37 -2.09 -4.96
C TYR A 152 -5.62 -1.40 -3.83
N GLY A 153 -6.27 -1.12 -2.70
CA GLY A 153 -5.63 -0.41 -1.57
C GLY A 153 -4.43 -1.15 -0.96
N HIS A 154 -4.34 -2.46 -1.15
CA HIS A 154 -3.21 -3.27 -0.67
C HIS A 154 -1.92 -3.01 -1.45
N GLN A 155 -2.00 -2.62 -2.73
CA GLN A 155 -0.82 -2.44 -3.58
C GLN A 155 0.11 -1.30 -3.07
N PRO A 156 -0.38 -0.08 -2.80
CA PRO A 156 0.45 0.95 -2.18
C PRO A 156 0.83 0.62 -0.73
N GLU A 157 0.01 -0.12 0.04
CA GLU A 157 0.37 -0.55 1.39
C GLU A 157 1.63 -1.41 1.41
N VAL A 158 1.68 -2.44 0.56
CA VAL A 158 2.87 -3.32 0.43
C VAL A 158 4.11 -2.51 0.05
N ALA A 159 3.97 -1.56 -0.88
CA ALA A 159 5.07 -0.71 -1.30
C ALA A 159 5.59 0.18 -0.16
N ILE A 160 4.69 0.79 0.62
CA ILE A 160 5.04 1.61 1.78
C ILE A 160 5.75 0.76 2.84
N SER A 161 5.15 -0.37 3.23
CA SER A 161 5.71 -1.28 4.23
C SER A 161 7.10 -1.77 3.84
N ARG A 162 7.28 -2.15 2.56
CA ARG A 162 8.55 -2.67 2.07
C ARG A 162 9.62 -1.59 1.96
N TYR A 163 9.32 -0.48 1.28
CA TYR A 163 10.34 0.50 0.91
C TYR A 163 10.55 1.61 1.94
N LEU A 164 9.70 1.76 2.96
CA LEU A 164 9.98 2.68 4.07
C LEU A 164 10.48 1.96 5.33
N ALA A 165 10.79 0.67 5.24
CA ALA A 165 11.45 -0.10 6.30
C ALA A 165 12.96 0.21 6.44
N ILE A 166 13.32 1.50 6.45
CA ILE A 166 14.72 1.99 6.43
C ILE A 166 15.24 2.41 7.82
N GLY A 167 14.36 2.46 8.83
CA GLY A 167 14.71 2.93 10.17
C GLY A 167 15.06 4.42 10.17
N SER A 168 16.33 4.76 9.95
CA SER A 168 16.84 6.13 9.90
C SER A 168 16.43 6.84 8.61
N ALA A 169 15.96 8.08 8.71
CA ALA A 169 15.54 8.86 7.55
C ALA A 169 15.72 10.36 7.79
N THR A 170 15.95 11.13 6.73
CA THR A 170 15.81 12.59 6.80
C THR A 170 14.35 12.95 6.57
N VAL A 171 13.78 13.72 7.51
CA VAL A 171 12.39 14.19 7.40
C VAL A 171 12.34 15.72 7.42
N ALA A 172 11.82 16.30 6.35
CA ALA A 172 11.71 17.75 6.18
C ALA A 172 10.25 18.15 5.93
N ALA A 173 9.74 19.11 6.69
CA ALA A 173 8.43 19.70 6.41
C ALA A 173 8.46 20.45 5.07
N THR A 174 7.39 20.33 4.30
CA THR A 174 7.21 21.01 3.02
C THR A 174 5.74 21.31 2.77
N THR A 175 5.45 22.13 1.77
CA THR A 175 4.09 22.48 1.36
C THR A 175 3.92 22.14 -0.10
N VAL A 176 2.84 21.42 -0.43
CA VAL A 176 2.46 21.10 -1.81
C VAL A 176 0.99 21.41 -2.00
N ASP A 177 0.65 22.22 -2.99
CA ASP A 177 -0.71 22.71 -3.25
C ASP A 177 -1.38 23.33 -2.02
N GLY A 178 -0.61 24.13 -1.27
CA GLY A 178 -1.07 24.79 -0.03
C GLY A 178 -1.28 23.85 1.17
N LYS A 179 -1.02 22.55 1.03
CA LYS A 179 -1.16 21.55 2.10
C LYS A 179 0.20 21.14 2.64
N ARG A 180 0.27 20.96 3.96
CA ARG A 180 1.49 20.50 4.64
C ARG A 180 1.77 19.03 4.31
N TYR A 181 3.03 18.74 4.01
CA TYR A 181 3.59 17.41 3.83
C TYR A 181 4.94 17.30 4.53
N TYR A 182 5.44 16.08 4.63
CA TYR A 182 6.78 15.75 5.05
C TYR A 182 7.47 15.01 3.90
N ARG A 183 8.57 15.58 3.39
CA ARG A 183 9.47 14.87 2.49
C ARG A 183 10.37 13.98 3.34
N ILE A 184 10.35 12.69 3.04
CA ILE A 184 11.16 11.67 3.69
C ILE A 184 12.17 11.16 2.68
N THR A 185 13.44 11.13 3.04
CA THR A 185 14.50 10.52 2.23
C THR A 185 15.36 9.59 3.07
N GLY A 186 15.92 8.55 2.47
CA GLY A 186 16.84 7.68 3.18
C GLY A 186 17.47 6.59 2.33
N SER A 187 18.29 5.79 3.00
CA SER A 187 19.09 4.71 2.45
C SER A 187 18.90 3.43 3.28
N ALA A 188 19.16 2.27 2.70
CA ALA A 188 19.13 0.97 3.37
C ALA A 188 19.98 -0.04 2.60
N ASP A 189 20.57 -0.99 3.31
CA ASP A 189 21.37 -2.06 2.71
C ASP A 189 20.60 -3.40 2.66
N THR A 190 19.39 -3.43 3.24
CA THR A 190 18.48 -4.57 3.19
C THR A 190 17.04 -4.10 3.03
N LEU A 191 16.24 -4.88 2.32
CA LEU A 191 14.79 -4.70 2.24
C LEU A 191 14.04 -5.96 2.69
N PRO A 192 12.83 -5.82 3.26
CA PRO A 192 11.95 -6.96 3.51
C PRO A 192 11.73 -7.78 2.24
N VAL A 193 11.73 -9.11 2.37
CA VAL A 193 11.57 -10.11 1.30
C VAL A 193 12.73 -10.18 0.30
N THR A 194 13.32 -9.05 -0.09
CA THR A 194 14.46 -9.01 -1.02
C THR A 194 15.77 -9.46 -0.36
N GLY A 195 16.00 -9.06 0.89
CA GLY A 195 17.29 -9.26 1.56
C GLY A 195 18.26 -8.14 1.22
N GLU A 196 19.54 -8.49 1.06
CA GLU A 196 20.63 -7.55 0.80
C GLU A 196 20.47 -6.88 -0.57
N ILE A 197 20.71 -5.57 -0.59
CA ILE A 197 20.62 -4.74 -1.79
C ILE A 197 21.75 -3.71 -1.78
N SER A 198 21.94 -3.01 -2.89
CA SER A 198 22.93 -1.93 -2.98
C SER A 198 22.37 -0.68 -3.65
N ASN A 199 23.06 0.45 -3.46
CA ASN A 199 22.72 1.73 -4.10
C ASN A 199 21.26 2.17 -3.86
N TYR A 200 20.73 1.88 -2.68
CA TYR A 200 19.35 2.18 -2.32
C TYR A 200 19.13 3.66 -2.04
N SER A 201 18.08 4.21 -2.65
CA SER A 201 17.56 5.55 -2.34
C SER A 201 16.04 5.51 -2.37
N VAL A 202 15.42 6.15 -1.38
CA VAL A 202 13.97 6.38 -1.34
C VAL A 202 13.64 7.84 -1.10
N GLU A 203 12.60 8.33 -1.77
CA GLU A 203 11.91 9.58 -1.44
C GLU A 203 10.41 9.32 -1.33
N ALA A 204 9.79 9.83 -0.26
CA ALA A 204 8.35 9.80 -0.06
C ALA A 204 7.82 11.17 0.35
N LEU A 205 6.57 11.46 -0.04
CA LEU A 205 5.86 12.66 0.38
C LEU A 205 4.63 12.27 1.21
N VAL A 206 4.66 12.58 2.50
CA VAL A 206 3.69 12.06 3.48
C VAL A 206 2.90 13.19 4.11
N ALA A 207 1.57 13.14 4.06
CA ALA A 207 0.71 14.09 4.78
C ALA A 207 0.64 13.76 6.28
N PRO A 208 0.31 14.72 7.16
CA PRO A 208 0.11 14.46 8.58
C PRO A 208 -0.90 13.34 8.89
N SER A 209 -1.86 13.09 7.99
CA SER A 209 -2.85 11.99 8.13
C SER A 209 -2.27 10.59 7.87
N GLY A 210 -1.03 10.48 7.40
CA GLY A 210 -0.45 9.22 6.91
C GLY A 210 -0.69 8.96 5.42
N PHE A 211 -1.37 9.86 4.70
CA PHE A 211 -1.49 9.76 3.26
C PHE A 211 -0.13 9.97 2.57
N VAL A 212 0.46 8.90 2.08
CA VAL A 212 1.64 8.95 1.21
C VAL A 212 1.22 9.32 -0.21
N ARG A 213 1.46 10.57 -0.60
CA ARG A 213 1.09 11.13 -1.91
C ARG A 213 1.98 10.58 -3.04
N SER A 214 3.24 10.34 -2.76
CA SER A 214 4.19 9.76 -3.72
C SER A 214 5.28 8.97 -3.00
N LEU A 215 5.80 7.97 -3.69
CA LEU A 215 6.95 7.16 -3.29
C LEU A 215 7.82 6.94 -4.52
N SER A 216 9.12 7.08 -4.40
CA SER A 216 10.10 6.83 -5.46
C SER A 216 11.31 6.13 -4.86
N VAL A 217 11.72 5.04 -5.48
CA VAL A 217 12.74 4.12 -4.98
C VAL A 217 13.62 3.71 -6.15
N SER A 218 14.93 3.65 -5.91
CA SER A 218 15.90 3.06 -6.83
C SER A 218 16.89 2.23 -6.03
N TYR A 219 17.20 1.02 -6.49
CA TYR A 219 18.22 0.16 -5.88
C TYR A 219 18.72 -0.87 -6.88
N GLU A 220 19.79 -1.57 -6.52
CA GLU A 220 20.30 -2.71 -7.25
C GLU A 220 20.17 -3.98 -6.43
N ASP A 221 19.66 -5.01 -7.10
CA ASP A 221 19.39 -6.34 -6.55
C ASP A 221 20.27 -7.38 -7.28
N VAL A 222 20.50 -8.52 -6.64
CA VAL A 222 21.14 -9.69 -7.25
C VAL A 222 20.12 -10.82 -7.35
N ILE A 223 19.60 -11.03 -8.56
CA ILE A 223 18.59 -12.06 -8.84
C ILE A 223 19.25 -13.19 -9.64
N GLY A 224 19.50 -14.31 -8.96
CA GLY A 224 20.29 -15.41 -9.54
C GLY A 224 21.74 -14.99 -9.76
N SER A 225 22.22 -15.04 -11.00
CA SER A 225 23.56 -14.55 -11.37
C SER A 225 23.56 -13.10 -11.88
N ASN A 226 22.38 -12.48 -11.98
CA ASN A 226 22.23 -11.18 -12.64
C ASN A 226 22.09 -10.07 -11.61
N ARG A 227 22.79 -8.97 -11.85
CA ARG A 227 22.56 -7.73 -11.13
C ARG A 227 21.51 -6.93 -11.89
N GLU A 228 20.46 -6.50 -11.20
CA GLU A 228 19.36 -5.74 -11.79
C GLU A 228 19.18 -4.41 -11.06
N ARG A 229 19.03 -3.33 -11.83
CA ARG A 229 18.57 -2.04 -11.32
C ARG A 229 17.06 -2.02 -11.30
N ILE A 230 16.51 -1.79 -10.11
CA ILE A 230 15.08 -1.66 -9.86
C ILE A 230 14.75 -0.19 -9.64
N ASP A 231 13.82 0.33 -10.42
CA ASP A 231 13.21 1.65 -10.23
C ASP A 231 11.71 1.47 -9.97
N TYR A 232 11.25 1.90 -8.81
CA TYR A 232 9.84 1.84 -8.42
C TYR A 232 9.33 3.23 -8.08
N ARG A 233 8.14 3.60 -8.57
CA ARG A 233 7.49 4.84 -8.14
C ARG A 233 5.98 4.74 -8.20
N TYR A 234 5.30 5.45 -7.30
CA TYR A 234 3.91 5.80 -7.49
C TYR A 234 3.61 7.25 -7.11
N ARG A 235 2.48 7.77 -7.61
CA ARG A 235 1.95 9.07 -7.23
C ARG A 235 0.42 9.10 -7.24
N TYR A 236 -0.13 9.94 -6.38
CA TYR A 236 -1.53 10.35 -6.36
C TYR A 236 -1.70 11.77 -6.91
N SER A 237 -2.74 11.97 -7.70
CA SER A 237 -3.13 13.26 -8.29
C SER A 237 -4.66 13.40 -8.32
N ALA A 238 -5.16 14.61 -8.59
CA ALA A 238 -6.60 14.93 -8.67
C ALA A 238 -7.41 14.41 -7.46
N VAL A 239 -6.81 14.51 -6.27
CA VAL A 239 -7.39 13.97 -5.03
C VAL A 239 -8.54 14.87 -4.58
N GLY A 240 -9.76 14.33 -4.55
CA GLY A 240 -11.00 15.07 -4.29
C GLY A 240 -11.70 15.59 -5.54
N GLU A 241 -11.11 15.43 -6.72
CA GLU A 241 -11.58 16.05 -7.97
C GLU A 241 -11.76 15.04 -9.13
N THR A 242 -11.43 13.77 -8.90
CA THR A 242 -11.44 12.76 -9.97
C THR A 242 -12.86 12.33 -10.32
N THR A 243 -13.19 12.36 -11.61
CA THR A 243 -14.40 11.74 -12.19
C THR A 243 -13.99 10.63 -13.15
N VAL A 244 -14.86 9.63 -13.31
CA VAL A 244 -14.61 8.46 -14.17
C VAL A 244 -15.75 8.30 -15.17
N GLN A 245 -15.36 8.31 -16.44
CA GLN A 245 -16.27 8.06 -17.56
C GLN A 245 -16.18 6.61 -18.03
N PRO A 246 -17.31 6.02 -18.46
CA PRO A 246 -17.33 4.69 -19.06
C PRO A 246 -16.41 4.62 -20.29
N PRO A 247 -15.49 3.65 -20.37
CA PRO A 247 -14.69 3.44 -21.56
C PRO A 247 -15.57 3.11 -22.77
N GLU A 248 -15.10 3.49 -23.96
CA GLU A 248 -15.81 3.25 -25.22
C GLU A 248 -16.18 1.77 -25.41
N TRP A 249 -15.24 0.84 -25.18
CA TRP A 249 -15.50 -0.59 -25.30
C TRP A 249 -16.59 -1.13 -24.35
N VAL A 250 -16.85 -0.44 -23.23
CA VAL A 250 -17.98 -0.78 -22.35
C VAL A 250 -19.27 -0.29 -22.98
N ARG A 251 -19.32 0.97 -23.43
CA ARG A 251 -20.49 1.57 -24.08
C ARG A 251 -20.90 0.82 -25.35
N THR A 252 -19.94 0.38 -26.16
CA THR A 252 -20.20 -0.35 -27.41
C THR A 252 -20.76 -1.75 -27.14
N ARG A 253 -20.30 -2.41 -26.07
CA ARG A 253 -20.61 -3.84 -25.82
C ARG A 253 -21.73 -4.08 -24.81
N TRP A 254 -21.96 -3.13 -23.91
CA TRP A 254 -23.03 -3.16 -22.90
C TRP A 254 -23.75 -1.81 -22.87
N SER A 255 -24.18 -1.32 -24.03
CA SER A 255 -24.89 -0.05 -24.20
C SER A 255 -26.11 0.10 -23.29
N GLU A 256 -26.84 -0.99 -23.03
CA GLU A 256 -28.03 -1.02 -22.17
C GLU A 256 -27.73 -0.85 -20.68
N ASN A 257 -26.49 -1.08 -20.25
CA ASN A 257 -26.10 -1.13 -18.83
C ASN A 257 -25.32 0.10 -18.35
N VAL A 258 -25.07 1.08 -19.23
CA VAL A 258 -24.27 2.26 -18.90
C VAL A 258 -25.13 3.50 -18.97
N THR A 259 -25.40 4.12 -17.82
CA THR A 259 -26.04 5.43 -17.77
C THR A 259 -25.06 6.47 -18.28
N THR A 260 -25.24 6.92 -19.52
CA THR A 260 -24.50 8.07 -20.02
C THR A 260 -25.02 9.29 -19.29
N ALA A 261 -24.18 9.95 -18.48
CA ALA A 261 -24.48 11.28 -17.98
C ALA A 261 -24.51 12.23 -19.18
N THR A 262 -25.70 12.46 -19.75
CA THR A 262 -25.91 13.46 -20.78
C THR A 262 -25.59 14.82 -20.18
N ALA A 263 -24.46 15.41 -20.55
CA ALA A 263 -24.19 16.82 -20.28
C ALA A 263 -25.23 17.65 -21.04
N THR A 264 -26.16 18.25 -20.32
CA THR A 264 -27.08 19.25 -20.86
C THR A 264 -26.25 20.42 -21.41
N PRO A 265 -26.36 20.80 -22.70
CA PRO A 265 -25.75 22.03 -23.17
C PRO A 265 -26.49 23.21 -22.54
N THR A 266 -25.78 24.04 -21.79
CA THR A 266 -26.25 25.39 -21.45
C THR A 266 -26.27 26.19 -22.74
N ALA A 267 -27.47 26.38 -23.31
CA ALA A 267 -27.68 27.37 -24.35
C ALA A 267 -27.59 28.77 -23.72
N GLY A 268 -26.68 29.58 -24.24
CA GLY A 268 -26.62 31.03 -24.07
C GLY A 268 -26.70 31.70 -25.43
#